data_AF-A0A7C9PJX8-F1
#
_entry.id   AF-A0A7C9PJX8-F1
#
_cell.length_a   1.000
_cell.length_b   1.000
_cell.length_c   1.000
_cell.angle_alpha   90.00
_cell.angle_beta   90.00
_cell.angle_gamma   90.00
#
_symmetry.space_group_name_H-M   'P 1'
#
loop_
_entity.id
_entity.type
_entity.pdbx_description
1 polymer ?
#
loop_
_entity_poly.entity_id
_entity_poly.type
_entity_poly.pdbx_seq_one_letter_code
_entity_poly.pdbx_strand_id
1 'polypeptide(L)'
;MSIENLASHFLKSGDVSPALEERLRSPADRLAIYKLAAGREQRDFRLLLLRLFNEEIAFREALWEGAATDDGTCSEGIFHCAFLIHCCGVPSDTEVLWEAQYLNQDVGELDGEYFVGAGVAETLAHLREIDDQTCAAIAEYIVTWSRHTSPDSLSEWQNGRRQWILES
;
A
#
# COMPACT_ATOMS: atom_id res chain seq x y z
N MET A 1 -10.60 -23.43 -3.46
CA MET A 1 -10.97 -22.61 -2.29
C MET A 1 -11.03 -21.16 -2.77
N SER A 2 -12.01 -20.36 -2.36
CA SER A 2 -12.08 -18.95 -2.80
C SER A 2 -10.98 -18.12 -2.12
N ILE A 3 -10.64 -16.97 -2.72
CA ILE A 3 -9.61 -16.09 -2.15
C ILE A 3 -10.02 -15.52 -0.80
N GLU A 4 -11.31 -15.25 -0.59
CA GLU A 4 -11.86 -14.77 0.68
C GLU A 4 -11.73 -15.81 1.79
N ASN A 5 -11.86 -17.10 1.45
CA ASN A 5 -11.64 -18.19 2.39
C ASN A 5 -10.17 -18.31 2.77
N LEU A 6 -9.25 -18.14 1.82
CA LEU A 6 -7.81 -18.16 2.08
C LEU A 6 -7.39 -16.95 2.93
N ALA A 7 -7.90 -15.75 2.62
CA ALA A 7 -7.67 -14.55 3.41
C ALA A 7 -8.25 -14.69 4.83
N SER A 8 -9.46 -15.26 4.96
CA SER A 8 -10.07 -15.53 6.27
C SER A 8 -9.30 -16.56 7.09
N HIS A 9 -8.64 -17.52 6.44
CA HIS A 9 -7.74 -18.45 7.12
C HIS A 9 -6.49 -17.71 7.62
N PHE A 10 -5.87 -16.89 6.78
CA PHE A 10 -4.75 -16.03 7.16
C PHE A 10 -5.08 -15.18 8.39
N LEU A 11 -6.24 -14.53 8.43
CA LEU A 11 -6.65 -13.71 9.60
C LEU A 11 -6.76 -14.51 10.91
N LYS A 12 -6.93 -15.84 10.83
CA LYS A 12 -7.01 -16.72 12.00
C LYS A 12 -5.65 -17.29 12.39
N SER A 13 -4.82 -17.65 11.42
CA SER A 13 -3.54 -18.34 11.66
C SER A 13 -2.34 -17.40 11.69
N GLY A 14 -2.42 -16.22 11.04
CA GLY A 14 -1.28 -15.35 10.76
C GLY A 14 -0.38 -15.83 9.62
N ASP A 15 -0.65 -17.01 9.07
CA ASP A 15 0.21 -17.69 8.10
C ASP A 15 -0.29 -17.50 6.66
N VAL A 16 0.62 -17.07 5.78
CA VAL A 16 0.37 -17.07 4.33
C VAL A 16 0.61 -18.49 3.81
N SER A 17 -0.48 -19.24 3.60
CA SER A 17 -0.39 -20.60 3.06
C SER A 17 0.14 -20.62 1.62
N PRO A 18 0.78 -21.71 1.14
CA PRO A 18 1.23 -21.81 -0.24
C PRO A 18 0.12 -21.58 -1.29
N ALA A 19 -1.11 -22.01 -0.96
CA ALA A 19 -2.28 -21.79 -1.82
C ALA A 19 -2.70 -20.31 -1.87
N LEU A 20 -2.50 -19.55 -0.78
CA LEU A 20 -2.71 -18.10 -0.79
C LEU A 20 -1.61 -17.42 -1.60
N GLU A 21 -0.36 -17.80 -1.36
CA GLU A 21 0.82 -17.27 -2.05
C GLU A 21 0.70 -17.34 -3.58
N GLU A 22 0.28 -18.50 -4.11
CA GLU A 22 0.07 -18.68 -5.55
C GLU A 22 -1.00 -17.73 -6.11
N ARG A 23 -2.06 -17.49 -5.33
CA ARG A 23 -3.19 -16.64 -5.73
C ARG A 23 -2.84 -15.16 -5.68
N LEU A 24 -1.92 -14.73 -4.81
CA LEU A 24 -1.50 -13.32 -4.73
C LEU A 24 -0.89 -12.79 -6.03
N ARG A 25 -0.41 -13.68 -6.91
CA ARG A 25 0.10 -13.30 -8.24
C ARG A 25 -0.98 -12.82 -9.20
N SER A 26 -2.25 -13.15 -8.95
CA SER A 26 -3.37 -12.69 -9.77
C SER A 26 -3.83 -11.30 -9.33
N PRO A 27 -3.80 -10.28 -10.21
CA PRO A 27 -4.30 -8.95 -9.87
C PRO A 27 -5.77 -8.94 -9.42
N ALA A 28 -6.62 -9.79 -10.02
CA ALA A 28 -8.02 -9.92 -9.65
C ALA A 28 -8.20 -10.46 -8.22
N ASP A 29 -7.35 -11.38 -7.80
CA ASP A 29 -7.36 -11.90 -6.42
C ASP A 29 -6.85 -10.87 -5.42
N ARG A 30 -5.82 -10.10 -5.79
CA ARG A 30 -5.34 -8.98 -4.96
C ARG A 30 -6.44 -7.94 -4.76
N LEU A 31 -7.14 -7.55 -5.82
CA LEU A 31 -8.28 -6.63 -5.75
C LEU A 31 -9.40 -7.16 -4.84
N ALA A 32 -9.72 -8.46 -4.91
CA ALA A 32 -10.69 -9.07 -4.01
C ALA A 32 -10.26 -8.98 -2.54
N ILE A 33 -8.97 -9.15 -2.24
CA ILE A 33 -8.44 -8.94 -0.89
C ILE A 33 -8.52 -7.47 -0.48
N TYR A 34 -8.21 -6.52 -1.37
CA TYR A 34 -8.29 -5.09 -1.07
C TYR A 34 -9.71 -4.66 -0.71
N LYS A 35 -10.72 -5.13 -1.47
CA LYS A 35 -12.13 -4.91 -1.14
C LYS A 35 -12.52 -5.48 0.22
N LEU A 36 -12.04 -6.69 0.53
CA LEU A 36 -12.27 -7.32 1.83
C LEU A 36 -11.65 -6.50 2.98
N ALA A 37 -10.42 -6.02 2.79
CA ALA A 37 -9.69 -5.20 3.76
C ALA A 37 -10.31 -3.80 3.92
N ALA A 38 -10.81 -3.19 2.84
CA ALA A 38 -11.46 -1.88 2.87
C ALA A 38 -12.76 -1.85 3.70
N GLY A 39 -13.41 -3.00 3.88
CA GLY A 39 -14.62 -3.14 4.71
C GLY A 39 -14.37 -3.55 6.16
N ARG A 40 -13.11 -3.65 6.60
CA ARG A 40 -12.72 -4.19 7.93
C ARG A 40 -11.66 -3.34 8.61
N GLU A 41 -11.20 -3.76 9.78
CA GLU A 41 -10.04 -3.14 10.43
C GLU A 41 -8.77 -3.48 9.65
N GLN A 42 -8.09 -2.46 9.10
CA GLN A 42 -6.95 -2.68 8.20
C GLN A 42 -5.75 -3.31 8.93
N ARG A 43 -5.58 -3.03 10.23
CA ARG A 43 -4.49 -3.61 11.03
C ARG A 43 -4.49 -5.13 11.07
N ASP A 44 -5.66 -5.77 11.01
CA ASP A 44 -5.77 -7.23 10.96
C ASP A 44 -5.14 -7.82 9.69
N PHE A 45 -5.07 -7.02 8.62
CA PHE A 45 -4.51 -7.40 7.33
C PHE A 45 -3.06 -6.96 7.15
N ARG A 46 -2.47 -6.19 8.07
CA ARG A 46 -1.19 -5.49 7.86
C ARG A 46 -0.11 -6.39 7.24
N LEU A 47 0.15 -7.56 7.81
CA LEU A 47 1.20 -8.46 7.30
C LEU A 47 0.90 -8.98 5.89
N LEU A 48 -0.37 -9.24 5.57
CA LEU A 48 -0.79 -9.63 4.23
C LEU A 48 -0.72 -8.45 3.26
N LEU A 49 -1.04 -7.23 3.69
CA LEU A 49 -0.94 -6.03 2.88
C LEU A 49 0.51 -5.71 2.51
N LEU A 50 1.44 -5.81 3.46
CA LEU A 50 2.88 -5.65 3.19
C LEU A 50 3.38 -6.71 2.19
N ARG A 51 2.91 -7.96 2.32
CA ARG A 51 3.22 -9.01 1.33
C ARG A 51 2.64 -8.71 -0.05
N LEU A 52 1.38 -8.27 -0.11
CA LEU A 52 0.71 -7.87 -1.34
C LEU A 52 1.41 -6.71 -2.03
N PHE A 53 1.89 -5.74 -1.25
CA PHE A 53 2.62 -4.60 -1.79
C PHE A 53 3.86 -5.03 -2.56
N ASN A 54 4.65 -5.96 -2.02
CA ASN A 54 5.81 -6.51 -2.73
C ASN A 54 5.41 -7.21 -4.03
N GLU A 55 4.25 -7.88 -4.07
CA GLU A 55 3.75 -8.48 -5.30
C GLU A 55 3.28 -7.41 -6.32
N GLU A 56 2.74 -6.27 -5.87
CA GLU A 56 2.41 -5.15 -6.76
C GLU A 56 3.66 -4.49 -7.34
N ILE A 57 4.70 -4.30 -6.52
CA ILE A 57 6.01 -3.83 -6.95
C ILE A 57 6.58 -4.76 -8.04
N ALA A 58 6.67 -6.06 -7.73
CA ALA A 58 7.21 -7.05 -8.65
C ALA A 58 6.40 -7.17 -9.95
N PHE A 59 5.07 -7.09 -9.86
CA PHE A 59 4.21 -7.06 -11.05
C PHE A 59 4.49 -5.83 -11.92
N ARG A 60 4.73 -4.67 -11.30
CA ARG A 60 5.01 -3.43 -12.04
C ARG A 60 6.37 -3.43 -12.72
N GLU A 61 7.38 -3.95 -12.06
CA GLU A 61 8.71 -4.18 -12.65
C GLU A 61 8.59 -5.13 -13.85
N ALA A 62 7.87 -6.25 -13.71
CA ALA A 62 7.66 -7.19 -14.80
C ALA A 62 6.91 -6.58 -15.99
N LEU A 63 5.95 -5.67 -15.76
CA LEU A 63 5.30 -4.92 -16.84
C LEU A 63 6.28 -4.00 -17.57
N TRP A 64 7.12 -3.27 -16.82
CA TRP A 64 8.12 -2.35 -17.39
C TRP A 64 9.17 -3.09 -18.23
N GLU A 65 9.60 -4.26 -17.77
CA GLU A 65 10.55 -5.12 -18.48
C GLU A 65 9.92 -5.88 -19.66
N GLY A 66 8.59 -5.81 -19.84
CA GLY A 66 7.86 -6.57 -20.85
C GLY A 66 7.75 -8.07 -20.57
N ALA A 67 8.04 -8.51 -19.34
CA ALA A 67 7.88 -9.88 -18.87
C ALA A 67 6.43 -10.23 -18.50
N ALA A 68 5.58 -9.22 -18.31
CA ALA A 68 4.14 -9.34 -18.09
C ALA A 68 3.36 -8.42 -19.03
N THR A 69 2.06 -8.69 -19.18
CA THR A 69 1.12 -7.83 -19.91
C THR A 69 -0.05 -7.45 -19.00
N ASP A 70 -0.44 -6.18 -19.03
CA ASP A 70 -1.66 -5.69 -18.38
C ASP A 70 -2.71 -5.47 -19.47
N ASP A 71 -3.96 -5.87 -19.20
CA ASP A 71 -5.11 -5.56 -20.05
C ASP A 71 -5.68 -4.16 -19.78
N GLY A 72 -5.00 -3.40 -18.91
CA GLY A 72 -5.33 -2.04 -18.50
C GLY A 72 -6.23 -2.00 -17.26
N THR A 73 -6.55 -3.14 -16.66
CA THR A 73 -7.42 -3.23 -15.48
C THR A 73 -6.64 -3.28 -14.16
N CYS A 74 -5.31 -3.44 -14.23
CA CYS A 74 -4.50 -3.75 -13.04
C CYS A 74 -3.59 -2.60 -12.56
N SER A 75 -3.59 -1.46 -13.24
CA SER A 75 -2.72 -0.32 -12.93
C SER A 75 -2.97 0.31 -11.55
N GLU A 76 -4.16 0.11 -10.98
CA GLU A 76 -4.60 0.74 -9.73
C GLU A 76 -4.19 -0.04 -8.46
N GLY A 77 -3.80 -1.32 -8.61
CA GLY A 77 -3.58 -2.24 -7.49
C GLY A 77 -2.57 -1.75 -6.46
N ILE A 78 -1.46 -1.15 -6.92
CA ILE A 78 -0.42 -0.60 -6.04
C ILE A 78 -0.93 0.57 -5.19
N PHE A 79 -1.81 1.42 -5.73
CA PHE A 79 -2.40 2.54 -5.00
C PHE A 79 -3.44 2.06 -3.98
N HIS A 80 -4.24 1.05 -4.33
CA HIS A 80 -5.17 0.41 -3.40
C HIS A 80 -4.43 -0.21 -2.22
N CYS A 81 -3.34 -0.93 -2.50
CA CYS A 81 -2.52 -1.55 -1.46
C CYS A 81 -1.85 -0.50 -0.57
N ALA A 82 -1.21 0.52 -1.18
CA ALA A 82 -0.56 1.60 -0.44
C ALA A 82 -1.54 2.33 0.49
N PHE A 83 -2.76 2.62 0.02
CA PHE A 83 -3.80 3.25 0.84
C PHE A 83 -4.21 2.37 2.03
N LEU A 84 -4.35 1.06 1.84
CA LEU A 84 -4.72 0.15 2.92
C LEU A 84 -3.60 0.01 3.96
N ILE A 85 -2.33 0.05 3.53
CA ILE A 85 -1.17 0.11 4.43
C ILE A 85 -1.17 1.44 5.20
N HIS A 86 -1.40 2.57 4.53
CA HIS A 86 -1.59 3.87 5.19
C HIS A 86 -2.64 3.79 6.30
N CYS A 87 -3.80 3.17 6.03
CA CYS A 87 -4.85 2.99 7.03
C CYS A 87 -4.46 2.10 8.22
N CYS A 88 -3.39 1.31 8.14
CA CYS A 88 -2.88 0.58 9.31
C CYS A 88 -2.29 1.53 10.37
N GLY A 89 -1.84 2.73 9.97
CA GLY A 89 -1.33 3.74 10.88
C GLY A 89 -0.13 3.26 11.69
N VAL A 90 0.82 2.60 11.04
CA VAL A 90 2.07 2.12 11.66
C VAL A 90 3.24 2.89 11.04
N PRO A 91 4.01 3.67 11.83
CA PRO A 91 5.07 4.52 11.29
C PRO A 91 6.14 3.78 10.47
N SER A 92 6.50 2.57 10.88
CA SER A 92 7.51 1.76 10.17
C SER A 92 7.09 1.32 8.78
N ASP A 93 5.79 1.36 8.46
CA ASP A 93 5.32 0.94 7.13
C ASP A 93 5.64 2.01 6.07
N THR A 94 5.95 3.23 6.49
CA THR A 94 6.35 4.33 5.61
C THR A 94 7.61 3.99 4.80
N GLU A 95 8.57 3.28 5.40
CA GLU A 95 9.79 2.83 4.71
C GLU A 95 9.45 1.84 3.58
N VAL A 96 8.55 0.90 3.85
CA VAL A 96 8.10 -0.08 2.85
C VAL A 96 7.37 0.61 1.70
N LEU A 97 6.48 1.55 2.01
CA LEU A 97 5.79 2.34 0.98
C LEU A 97 6.76 3.12 0.10
N TRP A 98 7.88 3.60 0.68
CA TRP A 98 8.90 4.32 -0.06
C TRP A 98 9.65 3.46 -1.08
N GLU A 99 9.68 2.13 -0.93
CA GLU A 99 10.26 1.23 -1.94
C GLU A 99 9.56 1.35 -3.30
N ALA A 100 8.27 1.72 -3.30
CA ALA A 100 7.53 1.99 -4.53
C ALA A 100 7.76 3.39 -5.10
N GLN A 101 8.37 4.29 -4.32
CA GLN A 101 8.75 5.60 -4.81
C GLN A 101 9.84 5.38 -5.87
N TYR A 102 9.58 5.84 -7.10
CA TYR A 102 10.45 5.71 -8.28
C TYR A 102 10.40 4.40 -9.08
N LEU A 103 9.40 3.53 -8.90
CA LEU A 103 9.30 2.28 -9.69
C LEU A 103 9.24 2.49 -11.20
N ASN A 104 8.44 3.44 -11.68
CA ASN A 104 8.61 4.05 -13.00
C ASN A 104 7.90 5.41 -13.05
N GLN A 105 8.32 6.28 -13.97
CA GLN A 105 7.75 7.63 -14.10
C GLN A 105 6.31 7.67 -14.63
N ASP A 106 5.80 6.55 -15.17
CA ASP A 106 4.48 6.45 -15.82
C ASP A 106 3.35 6.03 -14.86
N VAL A 107 3.63 5.51 -13.66
CA VAL A 107 2.58 5.18 -12.68
C VAL A 107 2.09 6.42 -11.94
N GLY A 108 2.94 7.45 -11.81
CA GLY A 108 2.76 8.50 -10.81
C GLY A 108 3.43 8.09 -9.51
N GLU A 109 4.16 9.04 -8.93
CA GLU A 109 4.79 8.90 -7.61
C GLU A 109 3.71 8.75 -6.53
N LEU A 110 4.01 8.03 -5.45
CA LEU A 110 3.14 8.06 -4.29
C LEU A 110 3.23 9.45 -3.66
N ASP A 111 2.10 10.13 -3.54
CA ASP A 111 2.00 11.43 -2.88
C ASP A 111 2.18 11.30 -1.36
N GLY A 112 2.47 12.43 -0.71
CA GLY A 112 2.74 12.51 0.73
C GLY A 112 1.65 11.92 1.63
N GLU A 113 0.41 11.91 1.17
CA GLU A 113 -0.74 11.33 1.86
C GLU A 113 -0.49 9.86 2.26
N TYR A 114 0.13 9.06 1.39
CA TYR A 114 0.35 7.63 1.64
C TYR A 114 1.36 7.37 2.76
N PHE A 115 2.32 8.27 2.95
CA PHE A 115 3.42 8.05 3.88
C PHE A 115 3.09 8.40 5.32
N VAL A 116 1.93 9.01 5.59
CA VAL A 116 1.60 9.61 6.88
C VAL A 116 0.40 8.93 7.56
N GLY A 117 0.30 7.61 7.45
CA GLY A 117 -0.76 6.80 8.05
C GLY A 117 -0.93 6.98 9.55
N ALA A 118 0.19 7.08 10.29
CA ALA A 118 0.20 7.37 11.72
C ALA A 118 0.05 8.88 12.02
N GLY A 119 -0.08 9.71 11.00
CA GLY A 119 0.00 11.17 11.06
C GLY A 119 1.43 11.68 10.89
N VAL A 120 1.54 12.94 10.45
CA VAL A 120 2.82 13.59 10.11
C VAL A 120 3.79 13.58 11.30
N ALA A 121 3.33 13.94 12.49
CA ALA A 121 4.19 14.06 13.66
C ALA A 121 4.79 12.72 14.11
N GLU A 122 3.97 11.68 14.19
CA GLU A 122 4.40 10.34 14.61
C GLU A 122 5.33 9.70 13.57
N THR A 123 4.99 9.83 12.29
CA THR A 123 5.82 9.36 11.18
C THR A 123 7.20 10.04 11.18
N LEU A 124 7.25 11.36 11.32
CA LEU A 124 8.52 12.10 11.37
C LEU A 124 9.34 11.80 12.63
N ALA A 125 8.70 11.50 13.75
CA ALA A 125 9.41 11.09 14.97
C ALA A 125 10.13 9.76 14.72
N HIS A 126 9.41 8.75 14.22
CA HIS A 126 9.95 7.45 13.87
C HIS A 126 11.14 7.56 12.89
N LEU A 127 10.95 8.27 11.77
CA LEU A 127 12.00 8.42 10.75
C LEU A 127 13.27 9.10 11.26
N ARG A 128 13.18 9.97 12.28
CA ARG A 128 14.34 10.66 12.87
C ARG A 128 15.06 9.83 13.91
N GLU A 129 14.44 8.79 14.45
CA GLU A 129 15.08 7.86 15.40
C GLU A 129 16.04 6.90 14.68
N ILE A 130 15.85 6.70 13.37
CA ILE A 130 16.67 5.83 12.54
C ILE A 130 17.78 6.65 11.86
N ASP A 131 19.04 6.32 12.15
CA ASP A 131 20.21 6.92 11.49
C ASP A 131 20.45 6.26 10.12
N ASP A 132 19.58 6.58 9.16
CA ASP A 132 19.58 6.04 7.81
C ASP A 132 19.30 7.13 6.76
N GLN A 133 19.99 7.06 5.62
CA GLN A 133 19.88 8.07 4.56
C GLN A 133 18.51 8.06 3.87
N THR A 134 17.90 6.88 3.70
CA THR A 134 16.56 6.75 3.12
C THR A 134 15.53 7.36 4.06
N CYS A 135 15.60 7.06 5.36
CA CYS A 135 14.74 7.66 6.37
C CYS A 135 14.83 9.20 6.40
N ALA A 136 16.04 9.75 6.27
CA ALA A 136 16.26 11.19 6.16
C ALA A 136 15.60 11.80 4.91
N ALA A 137 15.70 11.14 3.76
CA ALA A 137 15.08 11.58 2.50
C ALA A 137 13.54 11.56 2.58
N ILE A 138 12.97 10.49 3.13
CA ILE A 138 11.52 10.39 3.37
C ILE A 138 11.06 11.54 4.27
N ALA A 139 11.77 11.80 5.37
CA ALA A 139 11.42 12.87 6.30
C ALA A 139 11.45 14.26 5.64
N GLU A 140 12.45 14.53 4.80
CA GLU A 140 12.53 15.78 4.03
C GLU A 140 11.36 15.93 3.05
N TYR A 141 10.99 14.86 2.36
CA TYR A 141 9.84 14.81 1.46
C TYR A 141 8.53 15.13 2.20
N ILE A 142 8.27 14.44 3.32
CA ILE A 142 7.05 14.66 4.13
C ILE A 142 7.00 16.10 4.67
N VAL A 143 8.13 16.64 5.15
CA VAL A 143 8.20 18.03 5.62
C VAL A 143 7.86 19.01 4.49
N THR A 144 8.37 18.76 3.28
CA THR A 144 8.11 19.63 2.13
C THR A 144 6.66 19.55 1.69
N TRP A 145 6.13 18.33 1.51
CA TRP A 145 4.72 18.10 1.16
C TRP A 145 3.77 18.71 2.18
N SER A 146 4.00 18.49 3.49
CA SER A 146 3.10 18.95 4.56
C SER A 146 2.96 20.48 4.65
N ARG A 147 3.92 21.25 4.13
CA ARG A 147 3.81 22.73 4.03
C ARG A 147 2.78 23.20 3.02
N HIS A 148 2.39 22.34 2.09
CA HIS A 148 1.51 22.67 0.97
C HIS A 148 0.13 21.99 1.08
N THR A 149 -0.07 21.15 2.08
CA THR A 149 -1.30 20.35 2.25
C THR A 149 -2.19 20.90 3.37
N SER A 150 -3.48 21.05 3.08
CA SER A 150 -4.50 21.41 4.09
C SER A 150 -4.94 20.15 4.87
N PRO A 151 -5.15 20.22 6.19
CA PRO A 151 -5.71 19.09 6.97
C PRO A 151 -7.04 18.55 6.43
N ASP A 152 -7.90 19.42 5.89
CA ASP A 152 -9.21 19.02 5.34
C ASP A 152 -9.06 18.10 4.11
N SER A 153 -7.96 18.24 3.36
CA SER A 153 -7.71 17.46 2.14
C SER A 153 -7.43 15.97 2.43
N LEU A 154 -6.90 15.64 3.61
CA LEU A 154 -6.56 14.26 3.97
C LEU A 154 -7.80 13.41 4.21
N SER A 155 -8.83 13.97 4.87
CA SER A 155 -10.07 13.23 5.15
C SER A 155 -10.86 12.97 3.88
N GLU A 156 -10.92 13.96 2.99
CA GLU A 156 -11.55 13.82 1.68
C GLU A 156 -10.82 12.79 0.82
N TRP A 157 -9.48 12.83 0.79
CA TRP A 157 -8.66 11.85 0.09
C TRP A 157 -8.88 10.43 0.61
N GLN A 158 -8.90 10.22 1.93
CA GLN A 158 -9.13 8.89 2.51
C GLN A 158 -10.51 8.32 2.12
N ASN A 159 -11.55 9.16 2.16
CA ASN A 159 -12.89 8.74 1.73
C ASN A 159 -12.92 8.41 0.24
N GLY A 160 -12.30 9.25 -0.60
CA GLY A 160 -12.20 9.02 -2.04
C GLY A 160 -11.47 7.71 -2.38
N ARG A 161 -10.32 7.45 -1.76
CA ARG A 161 -9.56 6.20 -1.97
C ARG A 161 -10.32 4.96 -1.52
N ARG A 162 -11.05 5.04 -0.41
CA ARG A 162 -11.87 3.93 0.06
C ARG A 162 -13.01 3.62 -0.91
N GLN A 163 -13.70 4.64 -1.43
CA GLN A 163 -14.77 4.42 -2.43
C GLN A 163 -14.22 3.86 -3.72
N TRP A 164 -13.08 4.37 -4.20
CA TRP A 164 -12.43 3.87 -5.40
C TRP A 164 -12.18 2.36 -5.34
N ILE A 165 -11.61 1.84 -4.23
CA ILE A 165 -11.41 0.39 -4.04
C ILE A 165 -12.72 -0.40 -4.13
N LEU A 166 -13.80 0.13 -3.56
CA LEU A 166 -15.09 -0.55 -3.51
C LEU A 166 -15.82 -0.54 -4.86
N GLU A 167 -15.49 0.41 -5.74
CA GLU A 167 -16.11 0.63 -7.05
C GLU A 167 -15.33 0.01 -8.22
N SER A 168 -14.00 -0.13 -8.13
CA SER A 168 -13.16 -0.93 -9.06
C SER A 168 -13.58 -2.40 -9.05
#